data_AF-J3APL3-F1
#
_entry.id   AF-J3APL3-F1
#
_cell.length_a   1.000
_cell.length_b   1.000
_cell.length_c   1.000
_cell.angle_alpha   90.00
_cell.angle_beta   90.00
_cell.angle_gamma   90.00
#
_symmetry.space_group_name_H-M   'P 1'
#
loop_
_entity.id
_entity.type
_entity.pdbx_description
1 polymer ?
#
loop_
_entity_poly.entity_id
_entity_poly.type
_entity_poly.pdbx_seq_one_letter_code
_entity_poly.pdbx_strand_id
1 'polypeptide(L)' 'MKTEIKLNDGEAQHMGHGVFVLLQRDEYGRAQNVVVTEDDLRRLLGSRSR' A
#
# COMPACT_ATOMS: atom_id res chain seq x y z
N MET A 1 13.72 -6.64 -8.68
CA MET A 1 13.10 -5.35 -9.05
C MET A 1 12.24 -4.89 -7.89
N LYS A 2 12.34 -3.60 -7.50
CA LYS A 2 11.38 -3.01 -6.56
C LYS A 2 10.08 -2.77 -7.32
N THR A 3 8.99 -3.40 -6.89
CA THR A 3 7.66 -3.16 -7.44
C THR A 3 6.99 -2.13 -6.56
N GLU A 4 6.58 -1.01 -7.16
CA GLU A 4 5.90 0.09 -6.49
C GLU A 4 4.52 0.28 -7.12
N ILE A 5 3.49 0.36 -6.28
CA ILE A 5 2.10 0.55 -6.69
C ILE A 5 1.63 1.88 -6.13
N LYS A 6 1.17 2.79 -7.00
CA LYS A 6 0.62 4.09 -6.57
C LYS A 6 -0.78 3.94 -5.98
N LEU A 7 -0.99 4.55 -4.83
CA LEU A 7 -2.28 4.70 -4.15
C LEU A 7 -2.72 6.17 -4.24
N ASN A 8 -3.96 6.49 -3.86
CA ASN A 8 -4.44 7.89 -3.94
C ASN A 8 -3.77 8.79 -2.89
N ASP A 9 -3.37 8.21 -1.77
CA ASP A 9 -2.82 8.86 -0.59
C ASP A 9 -1.37 8.43 -0.32
N GLY A 10 -0.72 7.77 -1.28
CA GLY A 10 0.61 7.23 -1.06
C GLY A 10 1.04 6.15 -2.06
N GLU A 11 1.80 5.18 -1.57
CA GLU A 11 2.35 4.09 -2.38
C GLU A 11 2.52 2.80 -1.57
N ALA A 12 2.47 1.66 -2.25
CA ALA A 12 2.85 0.37 -1.71
C ALA A 12 4.17 -0.08 -2.31
N GLN A 13 5.14 -0.44 -1.48
CA GLN A 13 6.45 -0.95 -1.90
C GLN A 13 6.58 -2.43 -1.55
N HIS A 14 6.94 -3.25 -2.52
CA HIS A 14 7.19 -4.68 -2.30
C HIS A 14 8.51 -4.90 -1.54
N MET A 15 8.43 -5.60 -0.40
CA MET A 15 9.56 -5.93 0.47
C MET A 15 10.11 -7.35 0.25
N GLY A 16 9.49 -8.14 -0.63
CA GLY A 16 9.80 -9.55 -0.86
C GLY A 16 8.86 -10.49 -0.11
N HIS A 17 8.84 -11.75 -0.52
CA HIS A 17 8.05 -12.82 0.13
C HIS A 17 6.55 -12.51 0.27
N GLY A 18 5.97 -11.74 -0.66
CA GLY A 18 4.55 -11.37 -0.61
C GLY A 18 4.22 -10.34 0.47
N VAL A 19 5.22 -9.62 0.99
CA VAL A 19 5.04 -8.56 1.98
C VAL A 19 5.21 -7.20 1.32
N PHE A 20 4.33 -6.26 1.69
CA PHE A 20 4.33 -4.89 1.20
C PHE A 20 4.35 -3.91 2.37
N VAL A 21 5.03 -2.79 2.19
CA VAL A 21 4.92 -1.62 3.07
C VAL A 21 4.09 -0.56 2.34
N LEU A 22 3.00 -0.14 2.96
CA LEU A 22 2.21 1.01 2.54
C LEU A 22 2.80 2.25 3.18
N LEU A 23 3.11 3.26 2.38
CA LEU A 23 3.50 4.59 2.81
C LEU A 23 2.34 5.52 2.46
N GLN A 24 1.57 5.94 3.46
CA GLN A 24 0.39 6.79 3.27
C GLN A 24 0.56 8.14 3.97
N ARG A 25 -0.11 9.17 3.47
CA ARG A 25 -0.18 10.49 4.09
C ARG A 25 -1.61 10.81 4.47
N ASP A 26 -1.81 11.27 5.70
CA ASP A 26 -3.11 11.79 6.12
C ASP A 26 -3.38 13.20 5.54
N GLU A 27 -4.59 13.73 5.78
CA GLU A 27 -5.01 15.07 5.33
C GLU A 27 -4.14 16.21 5.88
N TYR A 28 -3.39 15.96 6.96
CA TYR A 28 -2.46 16.91 7.57
C TYR A 28 -1.01 16.71 7.06
N GLY A 29 -0.81 15.81 6.09
CA GLY A 29 0.48 15.51 5.49
C GLY A 29 1.40 14.61 6.32
N ARG A 30 0.93 14.06 7.45
CA ARG A 30 1.70 13.14 8.30
C ARG A 30 1.80 11.78 7.62
N ALA A 31 3.03 11.25 7.58
CA ALA A 31 3.28 9.94 7.00
C ALA A 31 2.98 8.83 8.02
N GLN A 32 2.35 7.75 7.55
CA GLN A 32 2.18 6.50 8.28
C GLN A 32 2.65 5.33 7.42
N ASN A 33 3.15 4.30 8.08
CA ASN A 33 3.64 3.09 7.43
C ASN A 33 2.89 1.88 7.98
N VAL A 34 2.33 1.07 7.10
CA VAL A 34 1.62 -0.16 7.46
C VAL A 34 2.22 -1.33 6.67
N VAL A 35 2.55 -2.42 7.36
CA VAL A 35 2.99 -3.66 6.71
C VAL A 35 1.77 -4.52 6.44
N VAL A 36 1.63 -4.97 5.20
CA VAL A 36 0.52 -5.82 4.76
C VAL A 36 1.02 -7.00 3.94
N THR A 37 0.19 -8.04 3.84
CA THR A 37 0.43 -9.13 2.90
C THR A 37 -0.04 -8.76 1.49
N GLU A 38 0.40 -9.50 0.48
CA GLU A 38 -0.07 -9.36 -0.89
C GLU A 38 -1.58 -9.57 -1.01
N ASP A 39 -2.14 -10.51 -0.26
CA ASP A 39 -3.58 -10.80 -0.25
C ASP A 39 -4.38 -9.63 0.36
N ASP A 40 -3.90 -9.05 1.45
CA ASP A 40 -4.52 -7.86 2.06
C ASP A 40 -4.47 -6.68 1.09
N LEU A 41 -3.33 -6.47 0.43
CA LEU A 41 -3.18 -5.41 -0.58
C LEU A 41 -4.14 -5.62 -1.76
N ARG A 42 -4.29 -6.85 -2.26
CA ARG A 42 -5.26 -7.18 -3.31
C ARG A 42 -6.69 -6.89 -2.88
N ARG A 43 -7.06 -7.22 -1.64
CA ARG A 43 -8.39 -6.92 -1.07
C ARG A 43 -8.64 -5.42 -0.97
N LEU A 44 -7.66 -4.66 -0.49
CA LEU A 44 -7.74 -3.18 -0.39
C LEU A 44 -7.92 -2.51 -1.76
N LEU A 45 -7.22 -3.01 -2.78
CA LEU A 45 -7.35 -2.49 -4.15
C LEU A 45 -8.65 -2.94 -4.83
N GLY A 46 -9.11 -4.16 -4.57
CA GLY A 46 -10.34 -4.72 -5.12
C GLY A 46 -11.62 -4.17 -4.50
N SER A 47 -11.58 -3.70 -3.25
CA SER A 47 -12.74 -3.05 -2.59
C SER A 47 -13.11 -1.69 -3.21
N ARG A 48 -12.34 -1.19 -4.18
CA ARG A 48 -12.52 0.11 -4.82
C ARG A 48 -13.50 0.12 -6.01
N SER A 49 -14.14 -1.02 -6.33
CA SER A 49 -15.04 -1.17 -7.49
C SER A 49 -16.54 -1.12 -7.15
N ARG A 50 -16.98 -0.31 -6.18
CA ARG A 50 -18.41 -0.02 -5.97
C ARG A 50 -18.66 1.47 -5.82
#